data_AF-A0A402AC81-F1
#
_entry.id   AF-A0A402AC81-F1
#
_cell.length_a   1.000
_cell.length_b   1.000
_cell.length_c   1.000
_cell.angle_alpha   90.00
_cell.angle_beta   90.00
_cell.angle_gamma   90.00
#
_symmetry.space_group_name_H-M   'P 1'
#
loop_
_entity.id
_entity.type
_entity.pdbx_description
1 polymer ?
#
loop_
_entity_poly.entity_id
_entity_poly.type
_entity_poly.pdbx_seq_one_letter_code
_entity_poly.pdbx_strand_id
1 'polypeptide(L)'
;MPTMLSLHMPVLCYKTSSYWTDIGTPQALFTANMDALQGHVRVSFPESVQNKNTRIEPGCSIAKDADLHGPLLIGESSVICQGASLIGPVVIGANCLIGRNTYISHTVLLPGTVIPDNAIISGGLIGKNHITEEDKFTAKGEYQCQNV
;
A
#
# COMPACT_ATOMS: atom_id res chain seq x y z
N MET A 1 22.20 23.45 13.86
CA MET A 1 22.67 22.58 14.98
C MET A 1 24.10 22.92 15.43
N PRO A 2 25.14 22.99 14.57
CA PRO A 2 26.52 23.24 15.04
C PRO A 2 26.69 24.59 15.77
N THR A 3 26.14 25.67 15.21
CA THR A 3 26.24 27.03 15.77
C THR A 3 25.57 27.18 17.14
N MET A 4 24.54 26.37 17.40
CA MET A 4 23.75 26.42 18.63
C MET A 4 24.49 25.79 19.82
N LEU A 5 25.27 24.73 19.55
CA LEU A 5 26.20 24.12 20.51
C LEU A 5 27.36 25.06 20.82
N SER A 6 27.93 25.72 19.80
CA SER A 6 29.00 26.72 19.97
C SER A 6 28.58 27.89 20.86
N LEU A 7 27.31 28.30 20.77
CA LEU A 7 26.72 29.38 21.58
C LEU A 7 26.21 28.91 22.96
N HIS A 8 26.51 27.67 23.38
CA HIS A 8 26.09 27.09 24.66
C HIS A 8 24.58 27.16 24.92
N MET A 9 23.78 27.17 23.85
CA MET A 9 22.32 27.17 24.00
C MET A 9 21.85 25.76 24.40
N PRO A 10 20.87 25.64 25.32
CA PRO A 10 20.39 24.35 25.77
C PRO A 10 19.71 23.58 24.62
N VAL A 11 20.15 22.35 24.38
CA VAL A 11 19.53 21.40 23.45
C VAL A 11 18.77 20.36 24.27
N LEU A 12 17.47 20.28 24.07
CA LEU A 12 16.60 19.33 24.76
C LEU A 12 16.29 18.15 23.83
N CYS A 13 16.23 16.94 24.39
CA CYS A 13 15.76 15.75 23.71
C CYS A 13 14.71 15.03 24.57
N TYR A 14 13.78 14.35 23.91
CA TYR A 14 12.77 13.55 24.57
C TYR A 14 12.89 12.10 24.09
N LYS A 15 13.19 11.18 25.01
CA LYS A 15 13.25 9.75 24.71
C LYS A 15 11.86 9.16 24.83
N THR A 16 11.42 8.45 23.80
CA THR A 16 10.15 7.72 23.79
C THR A 16 10.37 6.29 23.33
N SER A 17 9.49 5.39 23.78
CA SER A 17 9.37 4.02 23.27
C SER A 17 8.30 3.89 22.17
N SER A 18 7.65 5.01 21.79
CA SER A 18 6.69 5.04 20.69
C SER A 18 7.40 4.88 19.35
N TYR A 19 6.68 4.31 18.38
CA TYR A 19 7.15 4.25 17.00
C TYR A 19 7.32 5.67 16.44
N TRP A 20 8.50 5.96 15.91
CA TRP A 20 8.82 7.19 15.21
C TRP A 20 9.77 6.85 14.07
N THR A 21 9.46 7.33 12.88
CA THR A 21 10.32 7.19 11.71
C THR A 21 10.23 8.48 10.88
N ASP A 22 11.33 8.82 10.20
CA ASP A 22 11.38 9.94 9.29
C ASP A 22 11.02 9.46 7.87
N ILE A 23 10.01 10.06 7.26
CA ILE A 23 9.58 9.72 5.90
C ILE A 23 10.29 10.67 4.94
N GLY A 24 11.53 10.32 4.58
CA GLY A 24 12.36 11.08 3.65
C GLY A 24 12.59 10.40 2.29
N THR A 25 12.25 9.12 2.14
CA THR A 25 12.51 8.34 0.92
C THR A 25 11.30 7.45 0.57
N PRO A 26 11.15 7.04 -0.71
CA PRO A 26 10.12 6.09 -1.11
C PRO A 26 10.18 4.78 -0.31
N GLN A 27 11.39 4.30 -0.01
CA GLN A 27 11.59 3.10 0.81
C GLN A 27 11.08 3.29 2.24
N ALA A 28 11.36 4.45 2.85
CA ALA A 28 10.84 4.76 4.19
C ALA A 28 9.31 4.80 4.20
N LEU A 29 8.70 5.35 3.14
CA LEU A 29 7.24 5.36 2.98
C LEU A 29 6.68 3.93 2.83
N PHE A 30 7.31 3.09 2.02
CA PHE A 30 6.93 1.69 1.85
C PHE A 30 7.00 0.94 3.18
N THR A 31 8.14 1.00 3.88
CA THR A 31 8.35 0.34 5.17
C THR A 31 7.34 0.81 6.21
N ALA A 32 7.08 2.12 6.31
CA ALA A 32 6.10 2.65 7.25
C ALA A 32 4.68 2.12 7.00
N ASN A 33 4.29 1.93 5.72
CA ASN A 33 3.00 1.32 5.37
C ASN A 33 2.94 -0.17 5.74
N MET A 34 4.02 -0.92 5.49
CA MET A 34 4.10 -2.33 5.89
C MET A 34 4.03 -2.47 7.42
N ASP A 35 4.77 -1.64 8.17
CA ASP A 35 4.77 -1.63 9.63
C ASP A 35 3.38 -1.28 10.21
N ALA A 36 2.68 -0.33 9.58
CA ALA A 36 1.31 0.01 9.95
C ALA A 36 0.33 -1.15 9.70
N LEU A 37 0.46 -1.83 8.55
CA LEU A 37 -0.43 -2.91 8.15
C LEU A 37 -0.20 -4.20 8.95
N GLN A 38 1.05 -4.48 9.33
CA GLN A 38 1.45 -5.62 10.14
C GLN A 38 1.25 -5.39 11.65
N GLY A 39 0.91 -4.18 12.07
CA GLY A 39 0.59 -3.85 13.47
C GLY A 39 1.79 -3.48 14.33
N HIS A 40 2.94 -3.18 13.73
CA HIS A 40 4.10 -2.61 14.42
C HIS A 40 3.84 -1.16 14.89
N VAL A 41 2.92 -0.47 14.21
CA VAL A 41 2.46 0.87 14.58
C VAL A 41 1.03 0.80 15.13
N ARG A 42 0.79 1.46 16.26
CA ARG A 42 -0.57 1.63 16.79
C ARG A 42 -1.31 2.70 15.98
N VAL A 43 -2.02 2.26 14.95
CA VAL A 43 -2.86 3.10 14.09
C VAL A 43 -4.33 2.73 14.31
N SER A 44 -5.18 3.75 14.44
CA SER A 44 -6.63 3.57 14.46
C SER A 44 -7.10 3.48 13.01
N PHE A 45 -7.60 2.31 12.63
CA PHE A 45 -8.22 2.11 11.32
C PHE A 45 -9.74 2.19 11.44
N PRO A 46 -10.45 2.65 10.39
CA PRO A 46 -11.91 2.46 10.28
C PRO A 46 -12.27 0.98 10.40
N GLU A 47 -13.49 0.68 10.85
CA GLU A 47 -13.95 -0.70 11.04
C GLU A 47 -13.84 -1.53 9.75
N SER A 48 -13.30 -2.76 9.85
CA SER A 48 -13.07 -3.63 8.69
C SER A 48 -14.34 -4.33 8.24
N VAL A 49 -14.62 -4.32 6.94
CA VAL A 49 -15.80 -4.98 6.35
C VAL A 49 -15.61 -6.51 6.21
N GLN A 50 -14.38 -7.05 6.22
CA GLN A 50 -14.13 -8.50 6.08
C GLN A 50 -12.89 -9.00 6.84
N ASN A 51 -13.13 -9.79 7.89
CA ASN A 51 -12.12 -10.56 8.65
C ASN A 51 -11.01 -9.71 9.33
N LYS A 52 -10.33 -10.27 10.35
CA LYS A 52 -9.42 -9.50 11.23
C LYS A 52 -8.23 -8.83 10.50
N ASN A 53 -7.85 -9.31 9.32
CA ASN A 53 -6.63 -8.92 8.64
C ASN A 53 -6.86 -8.19 7.29
N THR A 54 -8.09 -8.11 6.78
CA THR A 54 -8.38 -7.45 5.50
C THR A 54 -9.30 -6.27 5.74
N ARG A 55 -8.91 -5.09 5.25
CA ARG A 55 -9.68 -3.85 5.38
C ARG A 55 -10.07 -3.37 4.00
N ILE A 56 -11.36 -3.13 3.82
CA ILE A 56 -11.93 -2.64 2.57
C ILE A 56 -12.74 -1.40 2.94
N GLU A 57 -12.35 -0.26 2.40
CA GLU A 57 -13.06 0.99 2.57
C GLU A 57 -14.33 1.05 1.69
N PRO A 58 -15.27 1.97 1.97
CA PRO A 58 -16.52 2.07 1.22
C PRO A 58 -16.35 2.30 -0.28
N GLY A 59 -17.35 1.89 -1.06
CA GLY A 59 -17.40 2.13 -2.51
C GLY A 59 -16.51 1.21 -3.35
N CYS A 60 -15.79 0.27 -2.73
CA CYS A 60 -14.99 -0.70 -3.48
C CYS A 60 -15.87 -1.70 -4.24
N SER A 61 -15.48 -2.01 -5.48
CA SER A 61 -16.06 -3.09 -6.28
C SER A 61 -15.05 -4.22 -6.40
N ILE A 62 -15.35 -5.36 -5.78
CA ILE A 62 -14.45 -6.52 -5.75
C ILE A 62 -15.15 -7.69 -6.42
N ALA A 63 -14.51 -8.26 -7.43
CA ALA A 63 -15.01 -9.44 -8.12
C ALA A 63 -15.13 -10.63 -7.15
N LYS A 64 -16.18 -11.45 -7.32
CA LYS A 64 -16.51 -12.57 -6.40
C LYS A 64 -15.45 -13.67 -6.39
N ASP A 65 -14.69 -13.78 -7.46
CA ASP A 65 -13.62 -14.76 -7.70
C ASP A 65 -12.23 -14.18 -7.41
N ALA A 66 -12.14 -12.94 -6.90
CA ALA A 66 -10.87 -12.37 -6.45
C ALA A 66 -10.39 -13.11 -5.19
N ASP A 67 -9.10 -13.47 -5.17
CA ASP A 67 -8.47 -14.16 -4.06
C ASP A 67 -7.73 -13.16 -3.17
N LEU A 68 -8.22 -12.97 -1.94
CA LEU A 68 -7.75 -11.94 -1.02
C LEU A 68 -7.20 -12.56 0.26
N HIS A 69 -5.87 -12.56 0.41
CA HIS A 69 -5.18 -13.07 1.59
C HIS A 69 -4.56 -11.94 2.41
N GLY A 70 -5.02 -11.79 3.65
CA GLY A 70 -4.55 -10.77 4.59
C GLY A 70 -3.05 -10.87 4.96
N PRO A 71 -2.42 -9.76 5.40
CA PRO A 71 -3.08 -8.50 5.71
C PRO A 71 -3.22 -7.59 4.50
N LEU A 72 -4.40 -6.97 4.32
CA LEU A 72 -4.72 -6.11 3.18
C LEU A 72 -5.38 -4.81 3.64
N LEU A 73 -5.05 -3.71 3.00
CA LEU A 73 -5.79 -2.45 3.08
C LEU A 73 -6.19 -2.04 1.66
N ILE A 74 -7.49 -1.90 1.41
CA ILE A 74 -8.06 -1.48 0.14
C ILE A 74 -8.81 -0.17 0.36
N GLY A 75 -8.28 0.91 -0.22
CA GLY A 75 -8.80 2.25 -0.11
C GLY A 75 -10.07 2.45 -0.94
N GLU A 76 -10.85 3.47 -0.57
CA GLU A 76 -12.18 3.74 -1.11
C GLU A 76 -12.26 3.76 -2.63
N SER A 77 -13.43 3.39 -3.16
CA SER A 77 -13.75 3.44 -4.60
C SER A 77 -12.75 2.68 -5.50
N SER A 78 -12.03 1.70 -4.96
CA SER A 78 -11.13 0.86 -5.73
C SER A 78 -11.87 -0.30 -6.39
N VAL A 79 -11.41 -0.70 -7.57
CA VAL A 79 -11.99 -1.79 -8.36
C VAL A 79 -10.98 -2.92 -8.46
N ILE A 80 -11.37 -4.12 -8.04
CA ILE A 80 -10.59 -5.36 -8.16
C ILE A 80 -11.32 -6.27 -9.14
N CYS A 81 -10.76 -6.43 -10.34
CA CYS A 81 -11.36 -7.21 -11.42
C CYS A 81 -11.17 -8.73 -11.20
N GLN A 82 -11.88 -9.54 -12.01
CA GLN A 82 -11.95 -11.00 -11.90
C GLN A 82 -10.58 -11.70 -11.95
N GLY A 83 -10.43 -12.77 -11.17
CA GLY A 83 -9.19 -13.56 -11.09
C GLY A 83 -7.99 -12.85 -10.45
N ALA A 84 -8.14 -11.63 -9.92
CA ALA A 84 -7.05 -10.94 -9.23
C ALA A 84 -6.73 -11.64 -7.90
N SER A 85 -5.43 -11.82 -7.63
CA SER A 85 -4.89 -12.43 -6.41
C SER A 85 -4.07 -11.39 -5.64
N LEU A 86 -4.55 -10.97 -4.47
CA LEU A 86 -3.85 -10.05 -3.57
C LEU A 86 -3.33 -10.81 -2.35
N ILE A 87 -2.01 -10.95 -2.26
CA ILE A 87 -1.34 -11.69 -1.19
C ILE A 87 -0.60 -10.73 -0.28
N GLY A 88 -1.15 -10.53 0.92
CA GLY A 88 -0.67 -9.59 1.91
C GLY A 88 0.79 -9.81 2.34
N PRO A 89 1.48 -8.76 2.84
CA PRO A 89 0.97 -7.41 3.09
C PRO A 89 0.79 -6.59 1.81
N VAL A 90 -0.40 -6.04 1.57
CA VAL A 90 -0.66 -5.17 0.41
C VAL A 90 -1.51 -3.98 0.84
N VAL A 91 -1.11 -2.79 0.39
CA VAL A 91 -1.89 -1.55 0.51
C VAL A 91 -2.29 -1.10 -0.89
N ILE A 92 -3.59 -0.94 -1.11
CA ILE A 92 -4.18 -0.36 -2.31
C ILE A 92 -4.75 1.00 -1.91
N GLY A 93 -4.22 2.08 -2.46
CA GLY A 93 -4.74 3.43 -2.22
C GLY A 93 -6.12 3.65 -2.84
N ALA A 94 -6.78 4.75 -2.50
CA ALA A 94 -8.10 5.10 -3.03
C ALA A 94 -8.12 5.21 -4.56
N ASN A 95 -9.27 4.90 -5.18
CA ASN A 95 -9.51 5.04 -6.62
C ASN A 95 -8.53 4.23 -7.50
N CYS A 96 -8.06 3.07 -7.04
CA CYS A 96 -7.22 2.21 -7.85
C CYS A 96 -8.06 1.25 -8.72
N LEU A 97 -7.50 0.86 -9.87
CA LEU A 97 -8.08 -0.17 -10.74
C LEU A 97 -7.09 -1.32 -10.87
N ILE A 98 -7.47 -2.50 -10.41
CA ILE A 98 -6.67 -3.72 -10.49
C ILE A 98 -7.25 -4.62 -11.58
N GLY A 99 -6.49 -4.78 -12.66
CA GLY A 99 -6.87 -5.59 -13.81
C GLY A 99 -7.10 -7.07 -13.50
N ARG A 100 -7.64 -7.78 -14.49
CA ARG A 100 -7.98 -9.21 -14.39
C ARG A 100 -6.75 -10.09 -14.29
N ASN A 101 -6.86 -11.24 -13.62
CA ASN A 101 -5.78 -12.23 -13.49
C ASN A 101 -4.45 -11.64 -13.02
N THR A 102 -4.51 -10.57 -12.23
CA THR A 102 -3.32 -9.92 -11.69
C THR A 102 -2.86 -10.63 -10.43
N TYR A 103 -1.55 -10.66 -10.21
CA TYR A 103 -0.97 -11.13 -8.97
C TYR A 103 -0.22 -9.98 -8.30
N ILE A 104 -0.59 -9.62 -7.08
CA ILE A 104 0.04 -8.54 -6.32
C ILE A 104 0.41 -9.05 -4.94
N SER A 105 1.68 -8.89 -4.56
CA SER A 105 2.14 -9.26 -3.22
C SER A 105 3.19 -8.30 -2.67
N HIS A 106 3.18 -8.03 -1.37
CA HIS A 106 4.19 -7.18 -0.71
C HIS A 106 4.33 -5.79 -1.35
N THR A 107 3.21 -5.11 -1.61
CA THR A 107 3.18 -3.89 -2.45
C THR A 107 2.33 -2.78 -1.83
N VAL A 108 2.74 -1.54 -2.07
CA VAL A 108 1.94 -0.33 -1.79
C VAL A 108 1.61 0.35 -3.12
N LEU A 109 0.33 0.40 -3.47
CA LEU A 109 -0.19 1.20 -4.58
C LEU A 109 -0.68 2.54 -4.04
N LEU A 110 -0.16 3.63 -4.58
CA LEU A 110 -0.62 4.97 -4.27
C LEU A 110 -1.98 5.24 -4.91
N PRO A 111 -2.77 6.20 -4.39
CA PRO A 111 -4.09 6.51 -4.92
C PRO A 111 -4.11 6.81 -6.42
N GLY A 112 -5.14 6.33 -7.11
CA GLY A 112 -5.32 6.53 -8.55
C GLY A 112 -4.41 5.68 -9.44
N THR A 113 -3.81 4.62 -8.90
CA THR A 113 -2.96 3.69 -9.67
C THR A 113 -3.83 2.71 -10.46
N VAL A 114 -3.43 2.45 -11.72
CA VAL A 114 -4.09 1.49 -12.60
C VAL A 114 -3.10 0.38 -12.94
N ILE A 115 -3.48 -0.86 -12.63
CA ILE A 115 -2.71 -2.06 -12.94
C ILE A 115 -3.38 -2.78 -14.12
N PRO A 116 -2.65 -3.06 -15.22
CA PRO A 116 -3.22 -3.73 -16.39
C PRO A 116 -3.51 -5.21 -16.11
N ASP A 117 -4.29 -5.83 -16.99
CA ASP A 117 -4.63 -7.25 -16.89
C ASP A 117 -3.36 -8.13 -17.00
N ASN A 118 -3.35 -9.28 -16.30
CA ASN A 118 -2.25 -10.25 -16.25
C ASN A 118 -0.92 -9.70 -15.72
N ALA A 119 -0.94 -8.57 -15.00
CA ALA A 119 0.26 -8.04 -14.35
C ALA A 119 0.67 -8.89 -13.15
N ILE A 120 1.98 -9.11 -13.01
CA ILE A 120 2.59 -9.71 -11.84
C ILE A 120 3.46 -8.66 -11.16
N ILE A 121 3.09 -8.34 -9.92
CA ILE A 121 3.69 -7.31 -9.10
C ILE A 121 4.09 -7.93 -7.77
N SER A 122 5.35 -7.80 -7.41
CA SER A 122 5.85 -8.23 -6.11
C SER A 122 6.87 -7.23 -5.61
N GLY A 123 6.64 -6.65 -4.43
CA GLY A 123 7.57 -5.69 -3.85
C GLY A 123 7.35 -4.25 -4.36
N GLY A 124 7.51 -3.28 -3.47
CA GLY A 124 7.71 -1.88 -3.83
C GLY A 124 6.49 -0.97 -3.76
N LEU A 125 6.75 0.28 -4.16
CA LEU A 125 5.81 1.40 -4.15
C LEU A 125 5.50 1.83 -5.59
N ILE A 126 4.22 1.84 -5.94
CA ILE A 126 3.74 2.14 -7.30
C ILE A 126 2.77 3.31 -7.24
N GLY A 127 2.92 4.31 -8.10
CA GLY A 127 2.00 5.42 -8.23
C GLY A 127 1.61 5.72 -9.66
N LYS A 128 0.74 6.73 -9.81
CA LYS A 128 0.29 7.21 -11.12
C LYS A 128 1.50 7.64 -11.96
N ASN A 129 1.79 6.87 -13.01
CA ASN A 129 2.91 7.06 -13.96
C ASN A 129 4.33 6.94 -13.38
N HIS A 130 4.50 6.37 -12.18
CA HIS A 130 5.84 6.20 -11.62
C HIS A 130 5.93 4.90 -10.82
N ILE A 131 6.89 4.06 -11.18
CA ILE A 131 7.21 2.82 -10.47
C ILE A 131 8.60 3.04 -9.87
N THR A 132 8.72 2.96 -8.54
CA THR A 132 10.03 2.92 -7.88
C THR A 132 10.48 1.46 -7.85
N GLU A 133 11.47 1.11 -8.68
CA GLU A 133 11.98 -0.25 -8.86
C GLU A 133 12.76 -0.73 -7.63
N GLU A 134 12.39 -1.89 -7.07
CA GLU A 134 13.35 -2.81 -6.44
C GLU A 134 13.07 -4.31 -6.70
N ASP A 135 11.99 -4.70 -7.39
CA ASP A 135 11.73 -6.11 -7.71
C ASP A 135 11.01 -6.32 -9.04
N LYS A 136 11.07 -7.54 -9.59
CA LYS A 136 10.66 -7.92 -10.95
C LYS A 136 9.23 -7.49 -11.30
N PHE A 137 9.09 -6.43 -12.08
CA PHE A 137 7.84 -6.04 -12.72
C PHE A 137 7.70 -6.70 -14.09
N THR A 138 6.65 -7.50 -14.28
CA THR A 138 6.20 -7.90 -15.62
C THR A 138 4.75 -7.44 -15.79
N ALA A 139 4.59 -6.20 -16.25
CA ALA A 139 3.32 -5.70 -16.74
C ALA A 139 3.27 -5.95 -18.26
N LYS A 140 2.58 -7.01 -18.67
CA LYS A 140 2.18 -7.22 -20.07
C LYS A 140 0.66 -7.35 -20.10
N GLY A 141 -0.03 -6.35 -20.61
CA GLY A 141 -1.49 -6.40 -20.69
C GLY A 141 -2.09 -5.21 -21.41
N GLU A 142 -3.20 -5.48 -22.10
CA GLU A 142 -4.16 -4.48 -22.54
C GLU A 142 -5.22 -4.30 -21.45
N TYR A 143 -5.84 -3.12 -21.39
CA TYR A 143 -6.84 -2.79 -20.37
C TYR A 143 -8.22 -3.28 -20.81
N GLN A 144 -8.80 -4.27 -20.11
CA GLN A 144 -10.20 -4.64 -20.35
C GLN A 144 -10.93 -4.93 -19.04
N CYS A 145 -11.17 -3.94 -18.18
CA CYS A 145 -12.21 -4.08 -17.16
C CYS A 145 -13.55 -3.52 -17.69
N GLN A 146 -14.13 -4.22 -18.68
CA GLN A 146 -15.53 -4.03 -19.08
C GLN A 146 -16.35 -5.21 -18.54
N ASN A 147 -17.35 -4.90 -17.72
CA ASN A 147 -18.31 -5.76 -17.00
C ASN A 147 -18.00 -5.93 -15.51
N VAL A 148 -18.40 -4.92 -14.74
CA VAL A 148 -18.97 -5.10 -13.38
C VAL A 148 -20.48 -5.24 -13.55
#